data_AF-A0A8J5CQ69-F1
#
_entry.id   AF-A0A8J5CQ69-F1
#
_cell.length_a   1.000
_cell.length_b   1.000
_cell.length_c   1.000
_cell.angle_alpha   90.00
_cell.angle_beta   90.00
_cell.angle_gamma   90.00
#
_symmetry.space_group_name_H-M   'P 1'
#
loop_
_entity.id
_entity.type
_entity.pdbx_description
1 polymer ?
#
loop_
_entity_poly.entity_id
_entity_poly.type
_entity_poly.pdbx_seq_one_letter_code
_entity_poly.pdbx_strand_id
1 'polypeptide(L)'
;MKMSELDEQLAEYIAEWRKQRAKEEEELRKLKDKQSKRKILRAEEEKKLTEQKKAEEERRMREDFDRKQREQEEKRKRLEEAEKKRQALMKGSNVVDQSDCGASVGNTKITDLVFADDAVIFAESLEVLVMALEALHEEAKPLGLEVSWLKTKVQLSNIQAAKGELGKTREQLAEEKKIALSIRVKPLNIDGIGSANLRSKAEDMWTLIVKLETEKYDMEERMKRQDYDLKELRERQKQQLRQKALKKGLDPEALTGKHPPKIQTASKFERRTDRRTYDDKKKLFEGVSI
;
A
#
# COMPACT_ATOMS: atom_id res chain seq x y z
N MET A 1 77.06 10.25 -33.65
CA MET A 1 76.10 11.24 -34.17
C MET A 1 74.74 10.63 -34.46
N LYS A 2 74.59 9.55 -35.24
CA LYS A 2 73.25 8.99 -35.55
C LYS A 2 72.43 8.46 -34.36
N MET A 3 73.07 8.01 -33.28
CA MET A 3 72.36 7.52 -32.08
C MET A 3 71.75 8.66 -31.24
N SER A 4 72.45 9.78 -31.07
CA SER A 4 71.92 10.91 -30.29
C SER A 4 70.72 11.57 -30.96
N GLU A 5 70.72 11.61 -32.30
CA GLU A 5 69.61 12.17 -33.10
C GLU A 5 68.35 11.30 -33.00
N LEU A 6 68.51 9.97 -32.90
CA LEU A 6 67.40 9.04 -32.70
C LEU A 6 66.84 9.11 -31.27
N ASP A 7 67.71 9.27 -30.27
CA ASP A 7 67.30 9.46 -28.87
C ASP A 7 66.55 10.79 -28.68
N GLU A 8 66.97 11.84 -29.39
CA GLU A 8 66.32 13.16 -29.37
C GLU A 8 64.94 13.12 -30.04
N GLN A 9 64.83 12.46 -31.21
CA GLN A 9 63.54 12.21 -31.87
C GLN A 9 62.59 11.37 -31.00
N LEU A 10 63.11 10.37 -30.28
CA LEU A 10 62.31 9.56 -29.37
C LEU A 10 61.82 10.38 -28.16
N ALA A 11 62.66 11.26 -27.62
CA ALA A 11 62.31 12.15 -26.52
C ALA A 11 61.21 13.15 -26.93
N GLU A 12 61.30 13.74 -28.14
CA GLU A 12 60.27 14.61 -28.70
C GLU A 12 58.95 13.86 -28.92
N TYR A 13 58.99 12.65 -29.50
CA TYR A 13 57.79 11.83 -29.71
C TYR A 13 57.09 11.49 -28.37
N ILE A 14 57.85 11.13 -27.34
CA ILE A 14 57.30 10.88 -26.00
C ILE A 14 56.69 12.15 -25.40
N ALA A 15 57.33 13.31 -25.58
CA ALA A 15 56.82 14.58 -25.08
C ALA A 15 55.52 14.99 -25.78
N GLU A 16 55.43 14.82 -27.10
CA GLU A 16 54.21 15.06 -27.87
C GLU A 16 53.09 14.09 -27.46
N TRP A 17 53.40 12.80 -27.31
CA TRP A 17 52.43 11.80 -26.87
C TRP A 17 51.86 12.11 -25.48
N ARG A 18 52.72 12.52 -24.53
CA ARG A 18 52.29 12.99 -23.20
C ARG A 18 51.41 14.23 -23.27
N LYS A 19 51.76 15.19 -24.13
CA LYS A 19 50.97 16.41 -24.33
C LYS A 19 49.60 16.11 -24.93
N GLN A 20 49.54 15.18 -25.88
CA GLN A 20 48.28 14.75 -26.49
C GLN A 20 47.40 13.99 -25.48
N ARG A 21 47.97 13.06 -24.72
CA ARG A 21 47.29 12.37 -23.62
C ARG A 21 46.75 13.34 -22.57
N ALA A 22 47.55 14.34 -22.17
CA ALA A 22 47.11 15.35 -21.21
C ALA A 22 45.91 16.16 -21.71
N LYS A 23 45.91 16.55 -23.00
CA LYS A 23 44.77 17.24 -23.63
C LYS A 23 43.52 16.35 -23.68
N GLU A 24 43.67 15.09 -24.07
CA GLU A 24 42.56 14.12 -24.12
C GLU A 24 41.97 13.86 -22.73
N GLU A 25 42.82 13.72 -21.71
CA GLU A 25 42.39 13.54 -20.32
C GLU A 25 41.66 14.76 -19.78
N GLU A 26 42.11 15.98 -20.12
CA GLU A 26 41.45 17.22 -19.71
C GLU A 26 40.07 17.38 -20.36
N GLU A 27 39.95 17.10 -21.66
CA GLU A 27 38.67 17.14 -22.37
C GLU A 27 37.69 16.08 -21.84
N LEU A 28 38.18 14.86 -21.56
CA LEU A 28 37.38 13.82 -20.93
C LEU A 28 36.90 14.25 -19.54
N ARG A 29 37.76 14.93 -18.76
CA ARG A 29 37.39 15.48 -17.45
C ARG A 29 36.28 16.52 -17.58
N LYS A 30 36.42 17.48 -18.50
CA LYS A 30 35.38 18.50 -18.77
C LYS A 30 34.05 17.87 -19.19
N LEU A 31 34.09 16.80 -20.00
CA LEU A 31 32.89 16.08 -20.43
C LEU A 31 32.21 15.37 -19.25
N LYS A 32 32.99 14.68 -18.40
CA LYS A 32 32.48 14.04 -17.17
C LYS A 32 31.91 15.05 -16.19
N ASP A 33 32.55 16.20 -16.02
CA ASP A 33 32.05 17.28 -15.16
C ASP A 33 30.73 17.85 -15.70
N LYS A 34 30.62 18.06 -17.01
CA LYS A 34 29.36 18.48 -17.65
C LYS A 34 28.24 17.44 -17.47
N GLN A 35 28.55 16.16 -17.67
CA GLN A 35 27.58 15.09 -17.44
C GLN A 35 27.13 15.00 -15.97
N SER A 36 28.08 15.13 -15.04
CA SER A 36 27.82 15.18 -13.59
C SER A 36 26.89 16.35 -13.24
N LYS A 37 27.20 17.56 -13.72
CA LYS A 37 26.36 18.75 -13.51
C LYS A 37 24.94 18.57 -14.07
N ARG A 38 24.80 18.02 -15.29
CA ARG A 38 23.48 17.71 -15.88
C ARG A 38 22.70 16.66 -15.09
N LYS A 39 23.40 15.72 -14.44
CA LYS A 39 22.76 14.71 -13.59
C LYS A 39 22.26 15.33 -12.28
N ILE A 40 23.04 16.24 -11.69
CA ILE A 40 22.65 16.98 -10.47
C ILE A 40 21.46 17.88 -10.75
N LEU A 41 21.49 18.67 -11.83
CA LEU A 41 20.37 19.55 -12.21
C LEU A 41 19.07 18.78 -12.44
N ARG A 42 19.12 17.67 -13.19
CA ARG A 42 17.95 16.81 -13.38
C ARG A 42 17.41 16.24 -12.07
N ALA A 43 18.30 15.82 -11.17
CA ALA A 43 17.91 15.32 -9.86
C ALA A 43 17.27 16.42 -8.98
N GLU A 44 17.74 17.67 -9.09
CA GLU A 44 17.20 18.81 -8.37
C GLU A 44 15.84 19.24 -8.93
N GLU A 45 15.67 19.27 -10.24
CA GLU A 45 14.37 19.51 -10.90
C GLU A 45 13.34 18.43 -10.54
N GLU A 46 13.75 17.14 -10.53
CA GLU A 46 12.89 16.02 -10.13
C GLU A 46 12.49 16.11 -8.65
N LYS A 47 13.42 16.48 -7.76
CA LYS A 47 13.10 16.76 -6.34
C LYS A 47 12.12 17.92 -6.20
N LYS A 48 12.33 19.02 -6.91
CA LYS A 48 11.44 20.19 -6.84
C LYS A 48 10.03 19.86 -7.34
N LEU A 49 9.92 19.10 -8.43
CA LEU A 49 8.62 18.66 -8.96
C LEU A 49 7.92 17.70 -7.99
N THR A 50 8.65 16.78 -7.37
CA THR A 50 8.07 15.83 -6.39
C THR A 50 7.64 16.52 -5.10
N GLU A 51 8.41 17.48 -4.59
CA GLU A 51 8.02 18.32 -3.45
C GLU A 51 6.79 19.17 -3.76
N GLN A 52 6.69 19.75 -4.95
CA GLN A 52 5.50 20.48 -5.38
C GLN A 52 4.25 19.59 -5.41
N LYS A 53 4.35 18.39 -5.98
CA LYS A 53 3.24 17.42 -6.01
C LYS A 53 2.82 17.00 -4.60
N LYS A 54 3.79 16.72 -3.73
CA LYS A 54 3.53 16.33 -2.33
C LYS A 54 2.86 17.47 -1.56
N ALA A 55 3.31 18.70 -1.74
CA ALA A 55 2.71 19.88 -1.11
C ALA A 55 1.28 20.14 -1.62
N GLU A 56 1.01 19.95 -2.91
CA GLU A 56 -0.35 20.07 -3.47
C GLU A 56 -1.28 18.97 -2.96
N GLU A 57 -0.80 17.73 -2.87
CA GLU A 57 -1.54 16.60 -2.33
C GLU A 57 -1.84 16.78 -0.83
N GLU A 58 -0.85 17.22 -0.04
CA GLU A 58 -1.04 17.54 1.37
C GLU A 58 -2.04 18.68 1.58
N ARG A 59 -2.03 19.69 0.70
CA ARG A 59 -3.02 20.77 0.71
C ARG A 59 -4.43 20.25 0.43
N ARG A 60 -4.60 19.39 -0.59
CA ARG A 60 -5.88 18.75 -0.89
C ARG A 60 -6.38 17.88 0.27
N MET A 61 -5.49 17.10 0.88
CA MET A 61 -5.83 16.26 2.04
C MET A 61 -6.27 17.09 3.23
N ARG A 62 -5.62 18.23 3.47
CA ARG A 62 -6.00 19.16 4.54
C ARG A 62 -7.33 19.85 4.26
N GLU A 63 -7.55 20.32 3.04
CA GLU A 63 -8.84 20.89 2.60
C GLU A 63 -9.99 19.87 2.73
N ASP A 64 -9.77 18.62 2.37
CA ASP A 64 -10.74 17.53 2.51
C ASP A 64 -11.01 17.17 3.99
N PHE A 65 -9.97 17.14 4.82
CA PHE A 65 -10.11 16.90 6.26
C PHE A 65 -10.90 18.03 6.93
N ASP A 66 -10.56 19.29 6.65
CA ASP A 66 -11.25 20.46 7.17
C ASP A 66 -12.72 20.51 6.69
N ARG A 67 -13.00 20.12 5.44
CA ARG A 67 -14.38 19.99 4.94
C ARG A 67 -15.17 18.94 5.71
N LYS A 68 -14.58 17.75 5.93
CA LYS A 68 -15.22 16.68 6.71
C LYS A 68 -15.44 17.08 8.16
N GLN A 69 -14.49 17.77 8.79
CA GLN A 69 -14.63 18.32 10.15
C GLN A 69 -15.81 19.30 10.23
N ARG A 70 -15.90 20.25 9.28
CA ARG A 70 -17.02 21.20 9.23
C ARG A 70 -18.36 20.52 9.02
N GLU A 71 -18.44 19.53 8.12
CA GLU A 71 -19.67 18.76 7.92
C GLU A 71 -20.08 17.96 9.18
N GLN A 72 -19.11 17.40 9.91
CA GLN A 72 -19.38 16.71 11.17
C GLN A 72 -19.83 17.66 12.28
N GLU A 73 -19.19 18.83 12.41
CA GLU A 73 -19.59 19.87 13.36
C GLU A 73 -20.99 20.43 13.03
N GLU A 74 -21.29 20.66 11.75
CA GLU A 74 -22.60 21.14 11.31
C GLU A 74 -23.69 20.09 11.57
N LYS A 75 -23.42 18.81 11.27
CA LYS A 75 -24.32 17.70 11.64
C LYS A 75 -24.53 17.60 13.15
N ARG A 76 -23.47 17.76 13.95
CA ARG A 76 -23.58 17.79 15.42
C ARG A 76 -24.46 18.94 15.91
N LYS A 77 -24.22 20.16 15.43
CA LYS A 77 -25.05 21.33 15.76
C LYS A 77 -26.50 21.15 15.34
N ARG A 78 -26.75 20.55 14.17
CA ARG A 78 -28.11 20.26 13.69
C ARG A 78 -28.83 19.23 14.57
N LEU A 79 -28.11 18.21 15.05
CA LEU A 79 -28.66 17.23 16.00
C LEU A 79 -28.93 17.88 17.37
N GLU A 80 -28.01 18.69 17.87
CA GLU A 80 -28.15 19.42 19.14
C GLU A 80 -29.33 20.41 19.10
N GLU A 81 -29.49 21.15 18.01
CA GLU A 81 -30.60 22.08 17.81
C GLU A 81 -31.94 21.32 17.70
N ALA A 82 -31.96 20.19 16.97
CA ALA A 82 -33.14 19.33 16.88
C ALA A 82 -33.51 18.71 18.24
N GLU A 83 -32.53 18.30 19.05
CA GLU A 83 -32.73 17.78 20.40
C GLU A 83 -33.25 18.88 21.33
N LYS A 84 -32.68 20.09 21.27
CA LYS A 84 -33.16 21.25 22.04
C LYS A 84 -34.60 21.60 21.68
N LYS A 85 -34.95 21.54 20.39
CA LYS A 85 -36.33 21.74 19.89
C LYS A 85 -37.27 20.63 20.36
N ARG A 86 -36.82 19.37 20.35
CA ARG A 86 -37.56 18.22 20.91
C ARG A 86 -37.75 18.34 22.42
N GLN A 87 -36.73 18.76 23.17
CA GLN A 87 -36.79 18.96 24.62
C GLN A 87 -37.73 20.12 24.99
N ALA A 88 -37.75 21.19 24.21
CA ALA A 88 -38.72 22.29 24.38
C ALA A 88 -40.16 21.82 24.13
N LEU A 89 -40.38 20.93 23.15
CA LEU A 89 -41.69 20.33 22.88
C LEU A 89 -42.13 19.33 23.97
N MET A 90 -41.19 18.56 24.52
CA MET A 90 -41.44 17.63 25.63
C MET A 90 -41.67 18.35 26.98
N LYS A 91 -41.12 19.55 27.18
CA LYS A 91 -41.49 20.40 28.33
C LYS A 91 -42.95 20.91 28.27
N GLY A 92 -43.64 20.75 27.14
CA GLY A 92 -45.05 21.08 26.94
C GLY A 92 -46.03 19.91 27.06
N SER A 93 -45.55 18.66 27.16
CA SER A 93 -46.39 17.47 27.35
C SER A 93 -45.74 16.55 28.39
N ASN A 94 -46.29 16.56 29.60
CA ASN A 94 -46.14 15.43 30.51
C ASN A 94 -46.79 14.18 29.89
N VAL A 95 -46.17 13.03 30.18
CA VAL A 95 -46.63 11.65 29.97
C VAL A 95 -46.47 11.10 28.56
N VAL A 96 -45.45 10.24 28.35
CA VAL A 96 -45.60 8.92 27.70
C VAL A 96 -44.54 7.97 28.29
N ASP A 97 -45.02 6.82 28.75
CA ASP A 97 -44.32 5.74 29.45
C ASP A 97 -43.08 5.17 28.74
N GLN A 98 -42.16 4.74 29.58
CA GLN A 98 -41.03 3.87 29.28
C GLN A 98 -41.58 2.48 28.94
N SER A 99 -41.53 2.06 27.67
CA SER A 99 -42.03 0.75 27.25
C SER A 99 -41.04 -0.36 27.62
N ASP A 100 -41.41 -1.13 28.62
CA ASP A 100 -40.77 -2.39 29.03
C ASP A 100 -40.75 -3.41 27.89
N CYS A 101 -39.56 -3.73 27.36
CA CYS A 101 -39.34 -4.97 26.61
C CYS A 101 -38.49 -5.93 27.44
N GLY A 102 -39.15 -6.90 28.08
CA GLY A 102 -38.52 -7.97 28.84
C GLY A 102 -39.19 -9.31 28.53
N ALA A 103 -38.40 -10.36 28.34
CA ALA A 103 -38.91 -11.71 28.18
C ALA A 103 -39.44 -12.25 29.53
N SER A 104 -40.63 -12.83 29.51
CA SER A 104 -41.25 -13.47 30.67
C SER A 104 -41.26 -14.99 30.49
N VAL A 105 -40.69 -15.72 31.44
CA VAL A 105 -40.88 -17.17 31.57
C VAL A 105 -41.76 -17.42 32.79
N GLY A 106 -43.04 -17.73 32.54
CA GLY A 106 -44.04 -17.90 33.60
C GLY A 106 -44.33 -16.59 34.36
N ASN A 107 -44.48 -16.67 35.69
CA ASN A 107 -44.81 -15.52 36.54
C ASN A 107 -43.62 -14.64 36.93
N THR A 108 -42.40 -14.97 36.47
CA THR A 108 -41.19 -14.21 36.81
C THR A 108 -40.78 -13.33 35.62
N LYS A 109 -40.87 -12.02 35.78
CA LYS A 109 -40.35 -11.05 34.81
C LYS A 109 -38.84 -10.91 35.03
N ILE A 110 -38.04 -11.27 34.01
CA ILE A 110 -36.59 -11.04 34.01
C ILE A 110 -36.35 -9.73 33.25
N THR A 111 -36.48 -8.61 33.94
CA THR A 111 -36.17 -7.27 33.42
C THR A 111 -34.88 -6.81 34.08
N ASP A 112 -33.74 -7.32 33.59
CA ASP A 112 -32.41 -6.68 33.63
C ASP A 112 -31.34 -7.73 33.30
N LEU A 113 -31.18 -8.03 32.02
CA LEU A 113 -29.94 -8.65 31.53
C LEU A 113 -29.16 -7.56 30.79
N VAL A 114 -28.45 -6.73 31.57
CA VAL A 114 -27.57 -5.64 31.11
C VAL A 114 -26.40 -6.14 30.22
N PHE A 115 -26.31 -7.43 29.91
CA PHE A 115 -25.17 -8.05 29.22
C PHE A 115 -25.52 -8.85 27.95
N ALA A 116 -26.77 -8.89 27.49
CA ALA A 116 -27.16 -9.71 26.33
C ALA A 116 -27.00 -9.04 24.96
N ASP A 117 -26.17 -8.00 24.81
CA ASP A 117 -26.38 -7.01 23.74
C ASP A 117 -25.20 -6.75 22.76
N ASP A 118 -24.28 -7.68 22.51
CA ASP A 118 -23.29 -7.51 21.43
C ASP A 118 -23.05 -8.81 20.63
N ALA A 119 -23.95 -9.13 19.70
CA ALA A 119 -23.62 -10.07 18.63
C ALA A 119 -22.91 -9.32 17.48
N VAL A 120 -21.70 -9.75 17.13
CA VAL A 120 -20.98 -9.25 15.95
C VAL A 120 -21.22 -10.19 14.79
N ILE A 121 -21.90 -9.70 13.75
CA ILE A 121 -22.15 -10.47 12.52
C ILE A 121 -21.14 -10.04 11.46
N PHE A 122 -20.39 -11.03 10.95
CA PHE A 122 -19.53 -10.87 9.78
C PHE A 122 -20.34 -11.21 8.53
N ALA A 123 -20.44 -10.25 7.61
CA ALA A 123 -21.10 -10.44 6.33
C ALA A 123 -20.24 -9.90 5.19
N GLU A 124 -20.21 -10.64 4.09
CA GLU A 124 -19.46 -10.28 2.88
C GLU A 124 -20.15 -9.18 2.06
N SER A 125 -21.47 -9.04 2.20
CA SER A 125 -22.28 -7.99 1.56
C SER A 125 -23.46 -7.58 2.46
N LEU A 126 -24.04 -6.41 2.17
CA LEU A 126 -25.23 -5.92 2.87
C LEU A 126 -26.44 -6.85 2.67
N GLU A 127 -26.55 -7.46 1.49
CA GLU A 127 -27.63 -8.40 1.16
C GLU A 127 -27.53 -9.68 1.98
N VAL A 128 -26.32 -10.25 2.09
CA VAL A 128 -26.06 -11.43 2.93
C VAL A 128 -26.26 -11.11 4.42
N LEU A 129 -25.93 -9.89 4.84
CA LEU A 129 -26.15 -9.43 6.22
C LEU A 129 -27.64 -9.40 6.57
N VAL A 130 -28.48 -8.84 5.69
CA VAL A 130 -29.94 -8.77 5.90
C VAL A 130 -30.51 -10.18 6.00
N MET A 131 -30.14 -11.07 5.07
CA MET A 131 -30.59 -12.48 5.11
C MET A 131 -30.16 -13.21 6.39
N ALA A 132 -28.92 -13.00 6.85
CA ALA A 132 -28.41 -13.63 8.06
C ALA A 132 -29.11 -13.13 9.33
N LEU A 133 -29.42 -11.82 9.39
CA LEU A 133 -30.17 -11.23 10.50
C LEU A 133 -31.63 -11.70 10.54
N GLU A 134 -32.27 -11.82 9.38
CA GLU A 134 -33.63 -12.37 9.28
C GLU A 134 -33.68 -13.85 9.70
N ALA A 135 -32.71 -14.66 9.26
CA ALA A 135 -32.60 -16.06 9.67
C ALA A 135 -32.41 -16.19 11.19
N LEU A 136 -31.51 -15.38 11.77
CA LEU A 136 -31.27 -15.36 13.21
C LEU A 136 -32.53 -14.95 13.99
N HIS A 137 -33.30 -14.00 13.47
CA HIS A 137 -34.57 -13.57 14.07
C HIS A 137 -35.60 -14.71 14.09
N GLU A 138 -35.78 -15.42 12.97
CA GLU A 138 -36.73 -16.54 12.90
C GLU A 138 -36.31 -17.73 13.79
N GLU A 139 -35.01 -18.00 13.94
CA GLU A 139 -34.51 -19.03 14.86
C GLU A 139 -34.64 -18.64 16.34
N ALA A 140 -34.53 -17.36 16.68
CA ALA A 140 -34.64 -16.86 18.04
C ALA A 140 -36.09 -16.74 18.53
N LYS A 141 -37.03 -16.51 17.61
CA LYS A 141 -38.47 -16.36 17.86
C LYS A 141 -39.12 -17.50 18.66
N PRO A 142 -38.91 -18.81 18.36
CA PRO A 142 -39.47 -19.89 19.17
C PRO A 142 -38.89 -19.97 20.60
N LEU A 143 -37.76 -19.31 20.85
CA LEU A 143 -37.14 -19.22 22.17
C LEU A 143 -37.60 -17.99 22.97
N GLY A 144 -38.52 -17.18 22.42
CA GLY A 144 -39.01 -15.96 23.06
C GLY A 144 -37.98 -14.82 23.09
N LEU A 145 -36.97 -14.88 22.22
CA LEU A 145 -35.90 -13.89 22.10
C LEU A 145 -36.14 -13.01 20.87
N GLU A 146 -36.07 -11.69 21.05
CA GLU A 146 -36.14 -10.73 19.95
C GLU A 146 -34.76 -10.11 19.66
N VAL A 147 -34.31 -10.22 18.41
CA VAL A 147 -33.05 -9.60 17.95
C VAL A 147 -33.26 -8.11 17.70
N SER A 148 -32.58 -7.26 18.47
CA SER A 148 -32.64 -5.80 18.32
C SER A 148 -31.69 -5.29 17.23
N TRP A 149 -32.26 -4.91 16.08
CA TRP A 149 -31.54 -4.30 14.95
C TRP A 149 -30.77 -3.03 15.30
N LEU A 150 -31.21 -2.30 16.34
CA LEU A 150 -30.59 -1.04 16.78
C LEU A 150 -29.31 -1.26 17.59
N LYS A 151 -29.12 -2.45 18.17
CA LYS A 151 -27.98 -2.77 19.05
C LYS A 151 -26.95 -3.68 18.38
N THR A 152 -27.30 -4.38 17.30
CA THR A 152 -26.37 -5.29 16.62
C THR A 152 -25.22 -4.54 15.94
N LYS A 153 -23.98 -4.85 16.36
CA LYS A 153 -22.77 -4.25 15.80
C LYS A 153 -22.31 -5.00 14.55
N VAL A 154 -22.47 -4.39 13.39
CA VAL A 154 -22.08 -4.95 12.10
C VAL A 154 -20.60 -4.65 11.80
N GLN A 155 -19.85 -5.65 11.34
CA GLN A 155 -18.51 -5.48 10.80
C GLN A 155 -18.45 -6.03 9.37
N LEU A 156 -18.24 -5.16 8.39
CA LEU A 156 -17.98 -5.57 7.02
C LEU A 156 -16.54 -6.10 6.91
N SER A 157 -16.35 -7.25 6.30
CA SER A 157 -15.01 -7.77 6.02
C SER A 157 -14.29 -6.87 5.01
N ASN A 158 -13.36 -6.04 5.48
CA ASN A 158 -12.56 -5.07 4.70
C ASN A 158 -11.63 -5.69 3.62
N ILE A 159 -11.85 -6.93 3.19
CA ILE A 159 -11.02 -7.62 2.20
C ILE A 159 -11.28 -7.07 0.79
N GLN A 160 -12.51 -6.61 0.50
CA GLN A 160 -12.83 -5.97 -0.79
C GLN A 160 -12.50 -4.48 -0.83
N ALA A 161 -12.59 -3.74 0.27
CA ALA A 161 -12.15 -2.34 0.32
C ALA A 161 -10.64 -2.22 0.07
N ALA A 162 -9.83 -3.11 0.65
CA ALA A 162 -8.39 -3.17 0.40
C ALA A 162 -8.02 -3.65 -1.02
N LYS A 163 -8.92 -4.37 -1.72
CA LYS A 163 -8.75 -4.73 -3.15
C LYS A 163 -9.26 -3.63 -4.09
N GLY A 164 -10.27 -2.86 -3.69
CA GLY A 164 -10.80 -1.72 -4.44
C GLY A 164 -9.87 -0.49 -4.39
N GLU A 165 -9.07 -0.35 -3.33
CA GLU A 165 -8.00 0.65 -3.23
C GLU A 165 -6.73 0.25 -4.02
N LEU A 166 -6.64 -0.98 -4.54
CA LEU A 166 -5.44 -1.49 -5.19
C LEU A 166 -5.56 -1.48 -6.73
N GLY A 167 -5.54 -0.26 -7.27
CA GLY A 167 -5.19 0.00 -8.66
C GLY A 167 -6.33 -0.17 -9.67
N LYS A 168 -6.28 0.70 -10.69
CA LYS A 168 -7.12 0.62 -11.90
C LYS A 168 -7.05 -0.80 -12.46
N THR A 169 -8.19 -1.33 -12.88
CA THR A 169 -8.24 -2.67 -13.49
C THR A 169 -7.36 -2.71 -14.74
N ARG A 170 -6.92 -3.91 -15.14
CA ARG A 170 -6.13 -4.08 -16.36
C ARG A 170 -6.81 -3.45 -17.58
N GLU A 171 -8.14 -3.53 -17.66
CA GLU A 171 -8.94 -2.92 -18.71
C GLU A 171 -8.96 -1.39 -18.61
N GLN A 172 -9.15 -0.83 -17.40
CA GLN A 172 -9.08 0.62 -17.18
C GLN A 172 -7.71 1.18 -17.56
N LEU A 173 -6.62 0.51 -17.21
CA LEU A 173 -5.26 0.91 -17.60
C LEU A 173 -5.06 0.86 -19.12
N ALA A 174 -5.64 -0.13 -19.80
CA ALA A 174 -5.57 -0.25 -21.26
C ALA A 174 -6.36 0.87 -21.95
N GLU A 175 -7.56 1.19 -21.45
CA GLU A 175 -8.40 2.26 -21.99
C GLU A 175 -7.76 3.64 -21.76
N GLU A 176 -7.24 3.89 -20.56
CA GLU A 176 -6.49 5.12 -20.29
C GLU A 176 -5.24 5.26 -21.16
N LYS A 177 -4.51 4.16 -21.39
CA LYS A 177 -3.38 4.15 -22.33
C LYS A 177 -3.84 4.50 -23.74
N LYS A 178 -4.97 3.95 -24.19
CA LYS A 178 -5.55 4.23 -25.51
C LYS A 178 -5.94 5.71 -25.65
N ILE A 179 -6.60 6.27 -24.65
CA ILE A 179 -6.97 7.71 -24.60
C ILE A 179 -5.73 8.59 -24.56
N ALA A 180 -4.72 8.24 -23.74
CA ALA A 180 -3.47 9.00 -23.67
C ALA A 180 -2.72 8.99 -25.01
N LEU A 181 -2.71 7.84 -25.71
CA LEU A 181 -2.10 7.71 -27.03
C LEU A 181 -2.87 8.51 -28.09
N SER A 182 -4.21 8.52 -28.07
CA SER A 182 -4.98 9.32 -29.03
C SER A 182 -4.82 10.82 -28.84
N ILE A 183 -4.59 11.28 -27.61
CA ILE A 183 -4.27 12.69 -27.31
C ILE A 183 -2.85 13.05 -27.78
N ARG A 184 -1.88 12.17 -27.53
CA ARG A 184 -0.47 12.41 -27.86
C ARG A 184 -0.18 12.26 -29.35
N VAL A 185 -0.85 11.32 -30.03
CA VAL A 185 -0.69 11.04 -31.46
C VAL A 185 -1.88 11.62 -32.21
N LYS A 186 -1.79 12.90 -32.55
CA LYS A 186 -2.81 13.57 -33.37
C LYS A 186 -2.77 13.04 -34.80
N PRO A 187 -3.94 12.84 -35.45
CA PRO A 187 -3.99 12.40 -36.83
C PRO A 187 -3.32 13.42 -37.75
N LEU A 188 -2.51 12.93 -38.70
CA LEU A 188 -1.81 13.76 -39.66
C LEU A 188 -2.78 14.22 -40.74
N ASN A 189 -3.17 15.50 -40.69
CA ASN A 189 -3.78 16.13 -41.85
C ASN A 189 -2.67 16.57 -42.82
N ILE A 190 -2.70 16.04 -44.04
CA ILE A 190 -1.74 16.32 -45.12
C ILE A 190 -2.41 16.97 -46.35
N ASP A 191 -3.73 17.14 -46.33
CA ASP A 191 -4.48 17.65 -47.48
C ASP A 191 -4.22 19.14 -47.70
N GLY A 192 -3.88 19.49 -48.94
CA GLY A 192 -3.64 20.88 -49.36
C GLY A 192 -2.32 21.50 -48.86
N ILE A 193 -1.42 20.73 -48.25
CA ILE A 193 -0.13 21.24 -47.76
C ILE A 193 0.90 21.28 -48.90
N GLY A 194 1.53 22.45 -49.11
CA GLY A 194 2.62 22.60 -50.09
C GLY A 194 3.91 21.85 -49.70
N SER A 195 4.75 21.52 -50.70
CA SER A 195 5.95 20.68 -50.53
C SER A 195 6.96 21.20 -49.49
N ALA A 196 7.11 22.51 -49.34
CA ALA A 196 7.98 23.11 -48.33
C ALA A 196 7.48 22.85 -46.89
N ASN A 197 6.18 22.99 -46.67
CA ASN A 197 5.55 22.77 -45.36
C ASN A 197 5.52 21.28 -44.99
N LEU A 198 5.39 20.38 -45.98
CA LEU A 198 5.53 18.94 -45.76
C LEU A 198 6.93 18.56 -45.28
N ARG A 199 7.98 19.17 -45.84
CA ARG A 199 9.37 18.95 -45.38
C ARG A 199 9.58 19.44 -43.95
N SER A 200 9.08 20.63 -43.60
CA SER A 200 9.16 21.15 -42.22
C SER A 200 8.46 20.20 -41.23
N LYS A 201 7.27 19.71 -41.57
CA LYS A 201 6.49 18.80 -40.72
C LYS A 201 7.19 17.45 -40.54
N ALA A 202 7.87 16.95 -41.57
CA ALA A 202 8.67 15.74 -41.48
C ALA A 202 9.88 15.92 -40.53
N GLU A 203 10.56 17.07 -40.58
CA GLU A 203 11.68 17.38 -39.69
C GLU A 203 11.24 17.52 -38.22
N ASP A 204 10.10 18.15 -37.98
CA ASP A 204 9.50 18.25 -36.65
C ASP A 204 9.15 16.87 -36.08
N MET A 205 8.56 16.00 -36.92
CA MET A 205 8.27 14.62 -36.54
C MET A 205 9.53 13.83 -36.25
N TRP A 206 10.58 13.98 -37.07
CA TRP A 206 11.86 13.34 -36.86
C TRP A 206 12.47 13.74 -35.51
N THR A 207 12.52 15.03 -35.23
CA THR A 207 13.03 15.56 -33.96
C THR A 207 12.23 15.04 -32.77
N LEU A 208 10.90 14.98 -32.90
CA LEU A 208 10.03 14.42 -31.87
C LEU A 208 10.29 12.92 -31.66
N ILE A 209 10.42 12.12 -32.72
CA ILE A 209 10.71 10.69 -32.63
C ILE A 209 12.04 10.45 -31.89
N VAL A 210 13.10 11.18 -32.25
CA VAL A 210 14.41 11.07 -31.58
C VAL A 210 14.29 11.37 -30.09
N LYS A 211 13.54 12.42 -29.72
CA LYS A 211 13.27 12.76 -28.32
C LYS A 211 12.52 11.63 -27.59
N LEU A 212 11.45 11.11 -28.19
CA LEU A 212 10.62 10.04 -27.60
C LEU A 212 11.42 8.75 -27.41
N GLU A 213 12.27 8.39 -28.38
CA GLU A 213 13.10 7.18 -28.27
C GLU A 213 14.16 7.33 -27.17
N THR A 214 14.72 8.54 -27.01
CA THR A 214 15.64 8.84 -25.91
C THR A 214 14.94 8.73 -24.55
N GLU A 215 13.75 9.31 -24.40
CA GLU A 215 12.95 9.21 -23.18
C GLU A 215 12.57 7.76 -22.87
N LYS A 216 12.21 6.97 -23.88
CA LYS A 216 11.88 5.55 -23.74
C LYS A 216 13.08 4.76 -23.23
N TYR A 217 14.27 4.98 -23.80
CA TYR A 217 15.50 4.33 -23.34
C TYR A 217 15.81 4.62 -21.86
N ASP A 218 15.73 5.90 -21.47
CA ASP A 218 15.96 6.31 -20.07
C ASP A 218 14.96 5.64 -19.10
N MET A 219 13.70 5.50 -19.51
CA MET A 219 12.66 4.83 -18.73
C MET A 219 12.89 3.32 -18.63
N GLU A 220 13.32 2.67 -19.72
CA GLU A 220 13.65 1.24 -19.73
C GLU A 220 14.85 0.94 -18.81
N GLU A 221 15.89 1.77 -18.84
CA GLU A 221 17.05 1.64 -17.94
C GLU A 221 16.66 1.86 -16.47
N ARG A 222 15.80 2.85 -16.19
CA ARG A 222 15.25 3.07 -14.84
C ARG A 222 14.45 1.85 -14.36
N MET A 223 13.63 1.27 -15.23
CA MET A 223 12.85 0.07 -14.92
C MET A 223 13.75 -1.12 -14.59
N LYS A 224 14.78 -1.38 -15.39
CA LYS A 224 15.77 -2.45 -15.12
C LYS A 224 16.44 -2.27 -13.76
N ARG A 225 16.78 -1.03 -13.40
CA ARG A 225 17.38 -0.72 -12.09
C ARG A 225 16.41 -0.97 -10.95
N GLN A 226 15.16 -0.54 -11.08
CA GLN A 226 14.12 -0.81 -10.08
C GLN A 226 13.88 -2.31 -9.90
N ASP A 227 13.88 -3.08 -10.99
CA ASP A 227 13.75 -4.54 -10.93
C ASP A 227 14.92 -5.20 -10.18
N TYR A 228 16.14 -4.68 -10.38
CA TYR A 228 17.31 -5.13 -9.63
C TYR A 228 17.17 -4.82 -8.13
N ASP A 229 16.83 -3.57 -7.79
CA ASP A 229 16.64 -3.14 -6.39
C ASP A 229 15.54 -3.97 -5.70
N LEU A 230 14.43 -4.26 -6.39
CA LEU A 230 13.35 -5.11 -5.88
C LEU A 230 13.77 -6.57 -5.69
N LYS A 231 14.66 -7.10 -6.53
CA LYS A 231 15.23 -8.45 -6.33
C LYS A 231 16.14 -8.46 -5.10
N GLU A 232 16.99 -7.45 -4.94
CA GLU A 232 17.89 -7.36 -3.79
C GLU A 232 17.11 -7.21 -2.47
N LEU A 233 16.08 -6.35 -2.45
CA LEU A 233 15.22 -6.18 -1.27
C LEU A 233 14.51 -7.47 -0.88
N ARG A 234 14.00 -8.24 -1.86
CA ARG A 234 13.38 -9.55 -1.61
C ARG A 234 14.37 -10.55 -1.01
N GLU A 235 15.61 -10.57 -1.50
CA GLU A 235 16.63 -11.47 -0.96
C GLU A 235 17.04 -11.06 0.46
N ARG A 236 17.22 -9.76 0.72
CA ARG A 236 17.46 -9.23 2.08
C ARG A 236 16.33 -9.58 3.04
N GLN A 237 15.07 -9.43 2.61
CA GLN A 237 13.90 -9.82 3.40
C GLN A 237 13.92 -11.32 3.70
N LYS A 238 14.24 -12.16 2.71
CA LYS A 238 14.36 -13.61 2.89
C LYS A 238 15.43 -13.97 3.91
N GLN A 239 16.59 -13.30 3.87
CA GLN A 239 17.67 -13.48 4.84
C GLN A 239 17.25 -13.08 6.26
N GLN A 240 16.57 -11.93 6.42
CA GLN A 240 16.03 -11.50 7.72
C GLN A 240 15.03 -12.53 8.29
N LEU A 241 14.15 -13.08 7.44
CA LEU A 241 13.19 -14.11 7.85
C LEU A 241 13.88 -15.41 8.25
N ARG A 242 14.93 -15.83 7.53
CA ARG A 242 15.77 -17.00 7.88
C ARG A 242 16.45 -16.83 9.23
N GLN A 243 17.08 -15.68 9.48
CA GLN A 243 17.71 -15.38 10.77
C GLN A 243 16.68 -15.33 11.91
N LYS A 244 15.49 -14.78 11.65
CA LYS A 244 14.39 -14.75 12.61
C LYS A 244 13.87 -16.15 12.93
N ALA A 245 13.82 -17.05 11.95
CA ALA A 245 13.44 -18.45 12.16
C ALA A 245 14.46 -19.18 13.03
N LEU A 246 15.76 -19.04 12.71
CA LEU A 246 16.85 -19.60 13.51
C LEU A 246 16.83 -19.14 14.97
N LYS A 247 16.64 -17.83 15.22
CA LYS A 247 16.50 -17.29 16.59
C LYS A 247 15.31 -17.85 17.35
N LYS A 248 14.27 -18.31 16.65
CA LYS A 248 13.08 -18.95 17.23
C LYS A 248 13.20 -20.47 17.33
N GLY A 249 14.36 -21.05 17.01
CA GLY A 249 14.55 -22.51 16.98
C GLY A 249 13.73 -23.21 15.89
N LEU A 250 13.23 -22.45 14.90
CA LEU A 250 12.50 -22.95 13.76
C LEU A 250 13.48 -23.25 12.61
N ASP A 251 13.06 -24.11 11.70
CA ASP A 251 13.78 -24.34 10.44
C ASP A 251 14.00 -23.02 9.67
N PRO A 252 15.17 -22.78 9.06
CA PRO A 252 15.49 -21.52 8.39
C PRO A 252 14.44 -21.10 7.35
N GLU A 253 13.77 -22.03 6.68
CA GLU A 253 12.81 -21.70 5.63
C GLU A 253 11.36 -21.55 6.14
N ALA A 254 11.12 -21.85 7.41
CA ALA A 254 9.79 -21.88 8.04
C ALA A 254 9.01 -20.55 7.90
N LEU A 255 9.70 -19.40 7.82
CA LEU A 255 9.10 -18.07 7.70
C LEU A 255 9.13 -17.49 6.29
N THR A 256 9.67 -18.21 5.31
CA THR A 256 9.85 -17.73 3.93
C THR A 256 8.73 -18.17 2.98
N GLY A 257 7.86 -19.08 3.42
CA GLY A 257 6.74 -19.59 2.63
C GLY A 257 5.55 -18.63 2.54
N LYS A 258 4.61 -18.94 1.63
CA LYS A 258 3.35 -18.19 1.44
C LYS A 258 2.44 -18.24 2.68
N HIS A 259 2.60 -19.27 3.51
CA HIS A 259 1.77 -19.52 4.67
C HIS A 259 2.64 -19.54 5.94
N PRO A 260 2.10 -19.07 7.08
CA PRO A 260 2.79 -19.14 8.36
C PRO A 260 3.26 -20.57 8.70
N PRO A 261 4.37 -20.74 9.43
CA PRO A 261 4.85 -22.05 9.82
C PRO A 261 3.83 -22.76 10.73
N LYS A 262 3.67 -24.07 10.52
CA LYS A 262 2.80 -24.89 11.36
C LYS A 262 3.37 -24.96 12.78
N ILE A 263 2.57 -24.53 13.74
CA ILE A 263 2.90 -24.60 15.17
C ILE A 263 2.37 -25.94 15.70
N GLN A 264 3.23 -26.71 16.37
CA GLN A 264 2.81 -27.90 17.11
C GLN A 264 2.23 -27.43 18.45
N THR A 265 0.92 -27.60 18.65
CA THR A 265 0.21 -27.19 19.88
C THR A 265 0.32 -28.21 21.01
N ALA A 266 0.71 -29.45 20.69
CA ALA A 266 0.87 -30.56 21.62
C ALA A 266 2.23 -31.25 21.40
N SER A 267 2.85 -31.71 22.49
CA SER A 267 4.10 -32.45 22.40
C SER A 267 3.86 -33.84 21.79
N LYS A 268 4.78 -34.34 20.95
CA LYS A 268 4.73 -35.73 20.46
C LYS A 268 4.71 -36.76 21.59
N PHE A 269 5.16 -36.39 22.78
CA PHE A 269 5.19 -37.23 23.98
C PHE A 269 3.95 -37.09 24.85
N GLU A 270 3.09 -36.09 24.60
CA GLU A 270 1.89 -35.81 25.41
C GLU A 270 0.86 -36.93 25.34
N ARG A 271 0.82 -37.66 24.21
CA ARG A 271 -0.06 -38.82 24.01
C ARG A 271 0.56 -40.14 24.47
N ARG A 272 1.79 -40.14 24.99
CA ARG A 272 2.43 -41.36 25.47
C ARG A 272 2.08 -41.55 26.94
N THR A 273 1.32 -42.62 27.23
CA THR A 273 1.01 -42.98 28.62
C THR A 273 2.30 -43.14 29.40
N ASP A 274 2.50 -42.26 30.38
CA ASP A 274 3.74 -42.22 31.15
C ASP A 274 3.84 -43.45 32.06
N ARG A 275 4.74 -44.36 31.68
CA ARG A 275 5.01 -45.63 32.35
C ARG A 275 5.92 -45.50 33.57
N ARG A 276 6.43 -44.30 33.88
CA ARG A 276 7.23 -44.06 35.09
C ARG A 276 6.38 -44.30 36.33
N THR A 277 7.01 -44.78 37.40
CA THR A 277 6.33 -44.98 38.69
C THR A 277 5.98 -43.63 39.32
N TYR A 278 5.12 -43.64 40.33
CA TYR A 278 4.75 -42.41 41.05
C TYR A 278 5.98 -41.69 41.61
N ASP A 279 6.92 -42.43 42.21
CA ASP A 279 8.15 -41.86 42.79
C ASP A 279 9.07 -41.25 41.73
N ASP A 280 9.19 -41.88 40.55
CA ASP A 280 9.97 -41.32 39.44
C ASP A 280 9.36 -40.01 38.94
N LYS A 281 8.02 -39.94 38.83
CA LYS A 281 7.32 -38.71 38.45
C LYS A 281 7.49 -37.63 39.52
N LYS A 282 7.38 -38.00 40.80
CA LYS A 282 7.55 -37.11 41.94
C LYS A 282 8.92 -36.42 41.92
N LYS A 283 10.01 -37.17 41.72
CA LYS A 283 11.38 -36.64 41.63
C LYS A 283 11.59 -35.64 40.48
N LEU A 284 10.86 -35.80 39.38
CA LEU A 284 10.91 -34.86 38.24
C LEU A 284 10.27 -33.51 38.53
N PHE A 285 9.29 -33.46 39.44
CA PHE A 285 8.55 -32.23 39.79
C PHE A 285 8.95 -31.64 41.15
N GLU A 286 9.69 -32.38 41.99
CA GLU A 286 10.20 -31.88 43.27
C GLU A 286 11.33 -30.85 43.12
N GLY A 287 11.84 -30.63 41.90
CA GLY A 287 12.93 -29.71 41.63
C GLY A 287 14.25 -30.22 42.21
N VAL A 288 15.36 -29.84 41.59
CA VAL A 288 16.66 -29.98 42.25
C VAL A 288 16.63 -28.96 43.40
N SER A 289 16.60 -29.42 44.65
CA SER A 289 16.89 -28.54 45.78
C SER A 289 18.26 -27.92 45.52
N ILE A 290 18.28 -26.62 45.27
CA ILE A 290 19.50 -25.79 45.22
C ILE A 290 20.10 -25.74 46.62
#